data_AF-A0A524NZP4-F1
#
_entry.id   AF-A0A524NZP4-F1
#
_cell.length_a   1.000
_cell.length_b   1.000
_cell.length_c   1.000
_cell.angle_alpha   90.00
_cell.angle_beta   90.00
_cell.angle_gamma   90.00
#
_symmetry.space_group_name_H-M   'P 1'
#
loop_
_entity.id
_entity.type
_entity.pdbx_description
1 polymer ?
#
loop_
_entity_poly.entity_id
_entity_poly.type
_entity_poly.pdbx_seq_one_letter_code
_entity_poly.pdbx_strand_id
1 'polypeptide(L)'
;MLLPWVDVSNMTTSTLETPTIGCPLCGHSVLQSHELGSVCPMCGYVQEELVFEERLPTIKDRNNVFRVYHDARPTQTTIGTKKERGYSKKFKRMAHIQYTIRCTDEEMAVESFKKWITLFDAPNLNVELLQIFKKIHPRLIKFSRSKNIERLTFAIFCKVMQTRRAFDMRHACTKAHFSRHKIYLVLKSLNKFDHIFYPNDERQVHSLWSRVQDQCALSSKDLEYMQTMYDSGEFFGMVPTLKAIKILLMYFKAQRLQEFFIRLRKEPIRDWG
;
A
#
# COMPACT_ATOMS: atom_id res chain seq x y z
N MET A 1 -54.13 -4.18 7.26
CA MET A 1 -53.65 -4.62 5.93
C MET A 1 -52.22 -5.09 6.10
N LEU A 2 -51.98 -6.37 5.86
CA LEU A 2 -50.71 -7.08 6.07
C LEU A 2 -50.05 -7.39 4.72
N LEU A 3 -48.75 -7.04 4.64
CA LEU A 3 -47.65 -7.67 3.88
C LEU A 3 -47.70 -7.62 2.32
N PRO A 4 -46.57 -7.79 1.59
CA PRO A 4 -45.31 -8.41 2.05
C PRO A 4 -43.99 -7.75 1.63
N TRP A 5 -42.97 -8.28 2.31
CA TRP A 5 -41.56 -8.25 2.01
C TRP A 5 -41.26 -8.80 0.60
N VAL A 6 -40.25 -8.23 -0.06
CA VAL A 6 -39.52 -8.91 -1.13
C VAL A 6 -38.02 -8.71 -0.89
N ASP A 7 -37.34 -9.84 -0.90
CA ASP A 7 -35.93 -10.07 -0.68
C ASP A 7 -35.02 -9.28 -1.65
N VAL A 8 -34.04 -8.56 -1.11
CA VAL A 8 -32.86 -8.14 -1.88
C VAL A 8 -31.86 -9.30 -1.84
N SER A 9 -32.02 -10.20 -2.80
CA SER A 9 -31.04 -11.26 -3.09
C SER A 9 -30.11 -10.81 -4.22
N ASN A 10 -28.81 -10.99 -4.00
CA ASN A 10 -27.72 -11.10 -4.97
C ASN A 10 -27.63 -10.04 -6.09
N MET A 11 -26.90 -8.94 -5.84
CA MET A 11 -26.24 -8.22 -6.93
C MET A 11 -24.96 -8.95 -7.33
N THR A 12 -25.09 -9.75 -8.38
CA THR A 12 -24.01 -10.18 -9.25
C THR A 12 -23.39 -8.98 -9.98
N THR A 13 -22.07 -9.02 -10.09
CA THR A 13 -21.21 -8.17 -10.90
C THR A 13 -21.79 -7.87 -12.28
N SER A 14 -22.23 -6.63 -12.54
CA SER A 14 -22.49 -6.13 -13.89
C SER A 14 -21.17 -5.64 -14.50
N THR A 15 -20.69 -6.41 -15.45
CA THR A 15 -19.65 -6.08 -16.43
C THR A 15 -19.92 -4.73 -17.11
N LEU A 16 -18.86 -3.97 -17.30
CA LEU A 16 -18.79 -2.73 -18.06
C LEU A 16 -19.31 -2.99 -19.49
N GLU A 17 -20.52 -2.53 -19.83
CA GLU A 17 -21.02 -2.57 -21.21
C GLU A 17 -20.22 -1.58 -22.06
N THR A 18 -19.41 -2.11 -22.98
CA THR A 18 -18.82 -1.32 -24.06
C THR A 18 -19.91 -1.03 -25.11
N PRO A 19 -19.96 0.16 -25.71
CA PRO A 19 -20.99 0.49 -26.68
C PRO A 19 -20.85 -0.40 -27.91
N THR A 20 -21.92 -1.11 -28.26
CA THR A 20 -22.06 -1.89 -29.50
C THR A 20 -21.91 -0.95 -30.69
N ILE A 21 -20.78 -1.04 -31.38
CA ILE A 21 -20.47 -0.25 -32.58
C ILE A 21 -21.23 -0.89 -33.76
N GLY A 22 -22.26 -0.21 -34.27
CA GLY A 22 -23.01 -0.64 -35.45
C GLY A 22 -22.19 -0.58 -36.75
N CYS A 23 -22.74 -1.14 -37.84
CA CYS A 23 -22.07 -1.16 -39.14
C CYS A 23 -21.82 0.28 -39.65
N PRO A 24 -20.57 0.68 -39.93
CA PRO A 24 -20.23 2.05 -40.33
C PRO A 24 -20.72 2.40 -41.74
N LEU A 25 -21.08 1.42 -42.57
CA LEU A 25 -21.48 1.65 -43.96
C LEU A 25 -22.99 1.85 -44.14
N CYS A 26 -23.81 1.12 -43.40
CA CYS A 26 -25.27 1.21 -43.54
C CYS A 26 -26.01 1.56 -42.24
N GLY A 27 -25.27 1.79 -41.15
CA GLY A 27 -25.85 2.15 -39.85
C GLY A 27 -26.63 1.02 -39.18
N HIS A 28 -26.58 -0.20 -39.72
CA HIS A 28 -27.28 -1.34 -39.15
C HIS A 28 -26.65 -1.73 -37.81
N SER A 29 -27.47 -1.76 -36.76
CA SER A 29 -27.01 -1.90 -35.37
C SER A 29 -26.61 -3.32 -34.98
N VAL A 30 -26.96 -4.33 -35.78
CA VAL A 30 -26.76 -5.74 -35.45
C VAL A 30 -25.82 -6.39 -36.47
N LEU A 31 -24.64 -6.79 -36.03
CA LEU A 31 -23.71 -7.61 -36.82
C LEU A 31 -23.90 -9.08 -36.44
N GLN A 32 -23.86 -9.98 -37.41
CA GLN A 32 -23.95 -11.42 -37.19
C GLN A 32 -22.56 -12.03 -37.10
N SER A 33 -22.31 -12.91 -36.12
CA SER A 33 -21.04 -13.63 -35.99
C SER A 33 -20.80 -14.59 -37.16
N HIS A 34 -19.62 -14.52 -37.77
CA HIS A 34 -19.12 -15.44 -38.80
C HIS A 34 -17.72 -15.94 -38.40
N GLU A 35 -17.25 -17.03 -39.01
CA GLU A 35 -15.93 -17.65 -38.74
C GLU A 35 -14.72 -16.72 -38.97
N LEU A 36 -14.93 -15.57 -39.63
CA LEU A 36 -13.90 -14.58 -39.95
C LEU A 36 -14.11 -13.23 -39.22
N GLY A 37 -15.09 -13.14 -38.32
CA GLY A 37 -15.49 -11.90 -37.63
C GLY A 37 -17.00 -11.64 -37.70
N SER A 38 -17.46 -10.47 -37.25
CA SER A 38 -18.88 -10.10 -37.34
C SER A 38 -19.20 -9.48 -38.70
N VAL A 39 -20.25 -9.96 -39.39
CA VAL A 39 -20.66 -9.52 -40.72
C VAL A 39 -22.00 -8.80 -40.67
N CYS A 40 -22.12 -7.70 -41.39
CA CYS A 40 -23.38 -6.99 -41.57
C CYS A 40 -24.26 -7.71 -42.60
N PRO A 41 -25.48 -8.17 -42.24
CA PRO A 41 -26.35 -8.89 -43.16
C PRO A 41 -26.89 -8.00 -44.29
N MET A 42 -26.91 -6.68 -44.12
CA MET A 42 -27.51 -5.75 -45.08
C MET A 42 -26.56 -5.30 -46.18
N CYS A 43 -25.25 -5.21 -45.90
CA CYS A 43 -24.27 -4.71 -46.87
C CYS A 43 -23.05 -5.61 -47.05
N GLY A 44 -22.96 -6.74 -46.33
CA GLY A 44 -21.83 -7.65 -46.39
C GLY A 44 -20.54 -7.11 -45.77
N TYR A 45 -20.59 -5.98 -45.07
CA TYR A 45 -19.43 -5.43 -44.36
C TYR A 45 -18.93 -6.41 -43.31
N VAL A 46 -17.66 -6.80 -43.40
CA VAL A 46 -17.00 -7.67 -42.41
C VAL A 46 -16.24 -6.78 -41.43
N GLN A 47 -16.65 -6.84 -40.17
CA GLN A 47 -15.89 -6.30 -39.05
C GLN A 47 -15.02 -7.42 -38.50
N GLU A 48 -13.71 -7.32 -38.74
CA GLU A 48 -12.74 -8.22 -38.12
C GLU A 48 -12.78 -8.01 -36.59
N GLU A 49 -13.33 -8.99 -35.88
CA GLU A 49 -13.12 -9.06 -34.44
C GLU A 49 -11.67 -9.43 -34.22
N LEU A 50 -10.89 -8.52 -33.65
CA LEU A 50 -9.67 -8.87 -32.94
C LEU A 50 -10.07 -9.66 -31.69
N VAL A 51 -10.49 -10.91 -31.89
CA VAL A 51 -10.67 -11.85 -30.79
C VAL A 51 -9.27 -12.18 -30.28
N PHE A 52 -8.84 -11.41 -29.27
CA PHE A 52 -7.79 -11.87 -28.37
C PHE A 52 -8.40 -12.98 -27.51
N GLU A 53 -8.44 -14.20 -28.04
CA GLU A 53 -8.67 -15.38 -27.21
C GLU A 53 -7.49 -15.48 -26.22
N GLU A 54 -7.75 -15.17 -24.95
CA GLU A 54 -6.89 -15.61 -23.85
C GLU A 54 -6.85 -17.14 -23.85
N ARG A 55 -5.85 -17.71 -24.53
CA ARG A 55 -5.58 -19.15 -24.44
C ARG A 55 -5.22 -19.50 -23.00
N LEU A 56 -6.08 -20.28 -22.35
CA LEU A 56 -5.73 -21.00 -21.13
C LEU A 56 -4.49 -21.88 -21.41
N PRO A 57 -3.46 -21.85 -20.57
CA PRO A 57 -2.22 -22.56 -20.84
C PRO A 57 -2.41 -24.06 -20.65
N THR A 58 -2.50 -24.81 -21.76
CA THR A 58 -2.28 -26.25 -21.74
C THR A 58 -0.80 -26.55 -21.53
N ILE A 59 -0.56 -27.50 -20.64
CA ILE A 59 0.72 -27.83 -20.03
C ILE A 59 1.70 -28.42 -21.06
N LYS A 60 2.96 -27.96 -20.94
CA LYS A 60 4.22 -28.43 -21.56
C LYS A 60 4.42 -28.10 -23.03
N ASP A 61 5.19 -27.04 -23.30
CA ASP A 61 6.39 -27.20 -24.13
C ASP A 61 7.38 -26.04 -24.07
N ARG A 62 8.63 -26.35 -24.42
CA ARG A 62 9.92 -25.62 -24.35
C ARG A 62 10.02 -24.16 -24.85
N ASN A 63 8.93 -23.44 -25.10
CA ASN A 63 8.96 -22.05 -25.59
C ASN A 63 8.45 -21.06 -24.52
N ASN A 64 9.34 -20.61 -23.63
CA ASN A 64 9.11 -19.52 -22.68
C ASN A 64 8.96 -18.17 -23.43
N VAL A 65 7.80 -17.88 -24.01
CA VAL A 65 7.55 -16.63 -24.76
C VAL A 65 6.71 -15.59 -24.00
N PHE A 66 6.13 -15.90 -22.84
CA PHE A 66 5.32 -14.91 -22.12
C PHE A 66 5.83 -14.64 -20.69
N ARG A 67 6.54 -13.51 -20.55
CA ARG A 67 6.61 -12.79 -19.27
C ARG A 67 5.63 -11.62 -19.35
N VAL A 68 4.49 -11.75 -18.68
CA VAL A 68 3.52 -10.67 -18.51
C VAL A 68 3.93 -9.83 -17.31
N TYR A 69 4.23 -8.54 -17.51
CA TYR A 69 3.87 -7.43 -16.60
C TYR A 69 3.79 -6.10 -17.38
N HIS A 70 2.87 -5.25 -16.93
CA HIS A 70 2.14 -4.19 -17.64
C HIS A 70 2.90 -2.93 -18.06
N ASP A 71 2.28 -2.23 -19.02
CA ASP A 71 2.30 -0.79 -19.33
C ASP A 71 3.64 -0.11 -19.59
N ALA A 72 4.23 -0.44 -20.74
CA ALA A 72 4.62 0.51 -21.80
C ALA A 72 5.34 -0.28 -22.91
N ARG A 73 5.00 0.01 -24.17
CA ARG A 73 5.52 -0.56 -25.44
C ARG A 73 6.75 -1.48 -25.31
N PRO A 74 6.65 -2.77 -25.70
CA PRO A 74 7.81 -3.64 -25.71
C PRO A 74 8.73 -3.20 -26.85
N THR A 75 9.93 -2.72 -26.53
CA THR A 75 11.01 -2.72 -27.52
C THR A 75 12.23 -3.45 -27.01
N GLN A 76 12.34 -4.67 -27.56
CA GLN A 76 13.52 -5.48 -27.86
C GLN A 76 13.84 -6.65 -26.92
N THR A 77 13.53 -7.84 -27.45
CA THR A 77 14.32 -9.06 -27.30
C THR A 77 15.75 -8.83 -27.81
N THR A 78 16.72 -9.41 -27.12
CA THR A 78 18.15 -9.36 -27.48
C THR A 78 18.40 -10.03 -28.83
N ILE A 79 18.56 -9.25 -29.90
CA ILE A 79 19.13 -9.72 -31.17
C ILE A 79 20.02 -8.65 -31.81
N GLY A 80 21.28 -9.04 -32.06
CA GLY A 80 22.04 -8.78 -33.28
C GLY A 80 22.27 -7.33 -33.72
N THR A 81 23.54 -6.97 -33.85
CA THR A 81 24.01 -5.75 -34.51
C THR A 81 23.46 -5.61 -35.93
N LYS A 82 22.47 -4.74 -36.15
CA LYS A 82 22.13 -4.23 -37.48
C LYS A 82 22.06 -2.70 -37.46
N LYS A 83 22.82 -2.11 -38.39
CA LYS A 83 22.98 -0.68 -38.65
C LYS A 83 21.63 -0.05 -38.99
N GLU A 84 21.19 0.97 -38.27
CA GLU A 84 20.27 1.98 -38.79
C GLU A 84 20.56 3.39 -38.25
N ARG A 85 20.33 4.36 -39.14
CA ARG A 85 20.85 5.73 -39.16
C ARG A 85 19.98 6.69 -38.35
N GLY A 86 20.56 7.85 -38.02
CA GLY A 86 19.83 9.12 -38.18
C GLY A 86 19.14 9.77 -36.99
N TYR A 87 19.24 9.26 -35.76
CA TYR A 87 18.86 10.02 -34.56
C TYR A 87 19.99 9.93 -33.55
N SER A 88 20.46 11.11 -33.09
CA SER A 88 21.60 11.30 -32.16
C SER A 88 21.83 10.07 -31.28
N LYS A 89 22.85 9.27 -31.65
CA LYS A 89 23.27 8.09 -30.90
C LYS A 89 23.47 8.42 -29.42
N LYS A 90 23.84 9.66 -29.12
CA LYS A 90 23.97 10.20 -27.77
C LYS A 90 22.65 10.25 -27.00
N PHE A 91 21.57 10.78 -27.58
CA PHE A 91 20.26 10.85 -26.91
C PHE A 91 19.61 9.47 -26.76
N LYS A 92 19.69 8.61 -27.79
CA LYS A 92 19.21 7.21 -27.68
C LYS A 92 20.00 6.41 -26.65
N ARG A 93 21.32 6.56 -26.60
CA ARG A 93 22.18 5.91 -25.60
C ARG A 93 21.93 6.46 -24.19
N MET A 94 21.70 7.76 -24.02
CA MET A 94 21.35 8.35 -22.73
C MET A 94 19.99 7.88 -22.23
N ALA A 95 18.97 7.83 -23.10
CA ALA A 95 17.65 7.30 -22.75
C ALA A 95 17.74 5.80 -22.37
N HIS A 96 18.50 4.99 -23.13
CA HIS A 96 18.75 3.60 -22.79
C HIS A 96 19.48 3.46 -21.44
N ILE A 97 20.55 4.23 -21.20
CA ILE A 97 21.27 4.19 -19.91
C ILE A 97 20.35 4.60 -18.75
N GLN A 98 19.56 5.67 -18.91
CA GLN A 98 18.60 6.10 -17.89
C GLN A 98 17.49 5.06 -17.66
N TYR A 99 17.04 4.37 -18.70
CA TYR A 99 16.05 3.30 -18.62
C TYR A 99 16.63 2.06 -17.91
N THR A 100 17.81 1.59 -18.31
CA THR A 100 18.48 0.44 -17.67
C THR A 100 18.73 0.70 -16.19
N ILE A 101 19.19 1.91 -15.82
CA ILE A 101 19.39 2.28 -14.41
C ILE A 101 18.06 2.30 -13.64
N ARG A 102 16.97 2.81 -14.23
CA ARG A 102 15.65 2.81 -13.59
C ARG A 102 15.09 1.40 -13.39
N CYS A 103 15.26 0.50 -14.36
CA CYS A 103 14.89 -0.91 -14.21
C CYS A 103 15.67 -1.58 -13.08
N THR A 104 16.99 -1.35 -12.98
CA THR A 104 17.80 -1.93 -11.89
C THR A 104 17.42 -1.37 -10.52
N ASP A 105 17.04 -0.09 -10.45
CA ASP A 105 16.63 0.55 -9.20
C ASP A 105 15.26 0.04 -8.72
N GLU A 106 14.33 -0.21 -9.64
CA GLU A 106 13.04 -0.83 -9.33
C GLU A 106 13.19 -2.28 -8.87
N GLU A 107 14.04 -3.08 -9.53
CA GLU A 107 14.33 -4.46 -9.14
C GLU A 107 14.92 -4.52 -7.72
N MET A 108 15.93 -3.69 -7.43
CA MET A 108 16.49 -3.57 -6.08
C MET A 108 15.44 -3.11 -5.05
N ALA A 109 14.52 -2.24 -5.45
CA ALA A 109 13.44 -1.79 -4.59
C ALA A 109 12.45 -2.92 -4.27
N VAL A 110 12.08 -3.72 -5.26
CA VAL A 110 11.22 -4.90 -5.08
C VAL A 110 11.85 -5.90 -4.11
N GLU A 111 13.13 -6.22 -4.28
CA GLU A 111 13.84 -7.11 -3.36
C GLU A 111 13.90 -6.55 -1.93
N SER A 112 14.17 -5.24 -1.81
CA SER A 112 14.19 -4.57 -0.50
C SER A 112 12.82 -4.59 0.18
N PHE A 113 11.74 -4.33 -0.56
CA PHE A 113 10.39 -4.37 0.01
C PHE A 113 10.00 -5.78 0.45
N LYS A 114 10.33 -6.82 -0.34
CA LYS A 114 10.13 -8.21 0.06
C LYS A 114 10.85 -8.50 1.37
N LYS A 115 12.11 -8.09 1.50
CA LYS A 115 12.91 -8.22 2.74
C LYS A 115 12.20 -7.56 3.93
N TRP A 116 11.71 -6.33 3.79
CA TRP A 116 11.03 -5.63 4.89
C TRP A 116 9.69 -6.24 5.26
N ILE A 117 8.89 -6.64 4.27
CA ILE A 117 7.61 -7.31 4.48
C ILE A 117 7.80 -8.61 5.27
N THR A 118 8.77 -9.43 4.88
CA THR A 118 9.09 -10.67 5.60
C THR A 118 9.64 -10.38 7.00
N LEU A 119 10.51 -9.38 7.15
CA LEU A 119 11.13 -9.07 8.45
C LEU A 119 10.13 -8.53 9.49
N PHE A 120 9.08 -7.84 9.05
CA PHE A 120 8.11 -7.17 9.92
C PHE A 120 6.70 -7.78 9.87
N ASP A 121 6.57 -8.94 9.21
CA ASP A 121 5.33 -9.69 9.03
C ASP A 121 4.17 -8.78 8.58
N ALA A 122 4.33 -8.20 7.40
CA ALA A 122 3.42 -7.21 6.84
C ALA A 122 2.96 -7.60 5.43
N PRO A 123 2.16 -8.68 5.28
CA PRO A 123 1.76 -9.21 3.98
C PRO A 123 0.92 -8.21 3.18
N ASN A 124 0.86 -8.41 1.86
CA ASN A 124 0.02 -7.64 0.93
C ASN A 124 0.39 -6.15 0.77
N LEU A 125 1.60 -5.74 1.14
CA LEU A 125 2.09 -4.37 0.94
C LEU A 125 2.92 -4.16 -0.34
N ASN A 126 3.34 -5.24 -1.00
CA ASN A 126 4.30 -5.17 -2.12
C ASN A 126 3.85 -4.18 -3.22
N VAL A 127 2.59 -4.28 -3.64
CA VAL A 127 2.04 -3.47 -4.73
C VAL A 127 1.99 -1.98 -4.34
N GLU A 128 1.45 -1.67 -3.17
CA GLU A 128 1.36 -0.30 -2.66
C GLU A 128 2.74 0.33 -2.50
N LEU A 129 3.67 -0.37 -1.85
CA LEU A 129 5.03 0.13 -1.61
C LEU A 129 5.76 0.44 -2.92
N LEU A 130 5.61 -0.44 -3.92
CA LEU A 130 6.21 -0.23 -5.24
C LEU A 130 5.57 0.96 -5.97
N GLN A 131 4.25 1.12 -5.90
CA GLN A 131 3.57 2.29 -6.50
C GLN A 131 4.03 3.60 -5.84
N ILE A 132 4.17 3.62 -4.51
CA ILE A 132 4.70 4.78 -3.78
C ILE A 132 6.15 5.07 -4.20
N PHE A 133 6.98 4.04 -4.29
CA PHE A 133 8.36 4.18 -4.76
C PHE A 133 8.43 4.79 -6.17
N LYS A 134 7.63 4.29 -7.12
CA LYS A 134 7.58 4.82 -8.51
C LYS A 134 7.17 6.29 -8.56
N LYS A 135 6.30 6.74 -7.66
CA LYS A 135 5.90 8.16 -7.55
C LYS A 135 7.00 9.05 -6.97
N ILE A 136 7.77 8.54 -6.01
CA ILE A 136 8.71 9.32 -5.20
C ILE A 136 10.13 9.30 -5.79
N HIS A 137 10.62 8.13 -6.20
CA HIS A 137 12.02 7.92 -6.59
C HIS A 137 12.49 8.83 -7.74
N PRO A 138 11.71 9.07 -8.82
CA PRO A 138 12.13 9.97 -9.91
C PRO A 138 12.35 11.42 -9.44
N ARG A 139 11.71 11.83 -8.35
CA ARG A 139 11.83 13.17 -7.76
C ARG A 139 12.90 13.24 -6.67
N LEU A 140 13.54 12.12 -6.34
CA LEU A 140 14.58 12.00 -5.32
C LEU A 140 15.85 11.33 -5.88
N ILE A 141 16.39 11.89 -6.96
CA ILE A 141 17.56 11.38 -7.72
C ILE A 141 18.80 11.13 -6.83
N LYS A 142 18.93 11.82 -5.68
CA LYS A 142 20.00 11.60 -4.70
C LYS A 142 20.04 10.18 -4.09
N PHE A 143 18.98 9.38 -4.25
CA PHE A 143 18.92 8.01 -3.73
C PHE A 143 19.25 6.92 -4.74
N SER A 144 19.67 7.23 -5.98
CA SER A 144 19.97 6.24 -7.03
C SER A 144 21.18 5.32 -6.78
N ARG A 145 21.89 5.45 -5.66
CA ARG A 145 22.93 4.48 -5.25
C ARG A 145 22.27 3.34 -4.47
N SER A 146 22.66 2.08 -4.69
CA SER A 146 22.04 0.90 -4.05
C SER A 146 21.82 1.02 -2.52
N LYS A 147 22.85 1.42 -1.75
CA LYS A 147 22.74 1.64 -0.28
C LYS A 147 21.76 2.76 0.11
N ASN A 148 21.45 3.66 -0.81
CA ASN A 148 20.48 4.73 -0.62
C ASN A 148 19.07 4.29 -1.02
N ILE A 149 18.93 3.39 -2.01
CA ILE A 149 17.66 2.75 -2.38
C ILE A 149 17.15 1.90 -1.22
N GLU A 150 18.00 1.08 -0.61
CA GLU A 150 17.61 0.25 0.54
C GLU A 150 17.11 1.10 1.73
N ARG A 151 17.75 2.25 2.00
CA ARG A 151 17.27 3.19 3.03
C ARG A 151 15.98 3.89 2.64
N LEU A 152 15.80 4.22 1.36
CA LEU A 152 14.60 4.86 0.85
C LEU A 152 13.41 3.89 0.94
N THR A 153 13.58 2.65 0.50
CA THR A 153 12.53 1.62 0.59
C THR A 153 12.19 1.30 2.05
N PHE A 154 13.19 1.23 2.93
CA PHE A 154 12.93 1.09 4.37
C PHE A 154 12.15 2.28 4.93
N ALA A 155 12.53 3.52 4.58
CA ALA A 155 11.83 4.72 5.04
C ALA A 155 10.37 4.79 4.51
N ILE A 156 10.14 4.42 3.25
CA ILE A 156 8.79 4.32 2.66
C ILE A 156 7.98 3.26 3.41
N PHE A 157 8.55 2.06 3.61
CA PHE A 157 7.92 0.98 4.36
C PHE A 157 7.51 1.44 5.75
N CYS A 158 8.46 2.02 6.50
CA CYS A 158 8.20 2.57 7.82
C CYS A 158 7.05 3.57 7.84
N LYS A 159 7.00 4.48 6.86
CA LYS A 159 5.96 5.50 6.78
C LYS A 159 4.58 4.91 6.48
N VAL A 160 4.49 3.92 5.58
CA VAL A 160 3.25 3.16 5.33
C VAL A 160 2.84 2.34 6.57
N MET A 161 3.78 1.75 7.29
CA MET A 161 3.46 1.03 8.51
C MET A 161 2.94 1.96 9.60
N GLN A 162 3.50 3.16 9.70
CA GLN A 162 3.03 4.19 10.61
C GLN A 162 1.59 4.63 10.30
N THR A 163 1.14 4.67 9.05
CA THR A 163 -0.27 5.01 8.76
C THR A 163 -1.26 3.89 9.12
N ARG A 164 -0.79 2.64 9.21
CA ARG A 164 -1.66 1.47 9.41
C ARG A 164 -1.74 1.00 10.86
N ARG A 165 -0.66 1.15 11.62
CA ARG A 165 -0.54 0.65 12.99
C ARG A 165 0.41 1.50 13.81
N ALA A 166 0.34 1.37 15.13
CA ALA A 166 1.31 1.97 16.03
C ALA A 166 2.70 1.36 15.79
N PHE A 167 3.50 1.94 14.89
CA PHE A 167 4.77 1.38 14.45
C PHE A 167 5.94 2.05 15.16
N ASP A 168 6.71 1.29 15.94
CA ASP A 168 7.89 1.80 16.63
C ASP A 168 9.10 1.84 15.70
N MET A 169 9.40 3.05 15.23
CA MET A 169 10.57 3.34 14.40
C MET A 169 11.90 3.00 15.06
N ARG A 170 12.00 3.14 16.39
CA ARG A 170 13.24 2.86 17.11
C ARG A 170 13.54 1.37 17.06
N HIS A 171 12.57 0.55 17.45
CA HIS A 171 12.69 -0.90 17.37
C HIS A 171 12.92 -1.36 15.92
N ALA A 172 12.19 -0.81 14.97
CA ALA A 172 12.35 -1.15 13.55
C ALA A 172 13.75 -0.84 13.00
N CYS A 173 14.31 0.33 13.31
CA CYS A 173 15.67 0.68 12.89
C CYS A 173 16.71 -0.27 13.48
N THR A 174 16.56 -0.65 14.76
CA THR A 174 17.45 -1.61 15.42
C THR A 174 17.37 -2.98 14.75
N LYS A 175 16.15 -3.49 14.50
CA LYS A 175 15.91 -4.78 13.85
C LYS A 175 16.45 -4.83 12.43
N ALA A 176 16.37 -3.72 11.69
CA ALA A 176 16.90 -3.60 10.33
C ALA A 176 18.38 -3.19 10.27
N HIS A 177 19.07 -3.06 11.40
CA HIS A 177 20.47 -2.60 11.51
C HIS A 177 20.74 -1.24 10.84
N PHE A 178 19.77 -0.33 10.90
CA PHE A 178 19.94 1.03 10.40
C PHE A 178 20.20 2.04 11.51
N SER A 179 21.06 3.02 11.22
CA SER A 179 21.18 4.22 12.06
C SER A 179 19.89 5.03 12.00
N ARG A 180 19.24 5.20 13.17
CA ARG A 180 18.03 6.00 13.32
C ARG A 180 18.18 7.41 12.71
N HIS A 181 19.32 8.05 12.94
CA HIS A 181 19.57 9.40 12.41
C HIS A 181 19.56 9.41 10.88
N LYS A 182 20.18 8.42 10.23
CA LYS A 182 20.20 8.32 8.76
C LYS A 182 18.79 8.11 8.19
N ILE A 183 17.98 7.24 8.79
CA ILE A 183 16.60 7.02 8.34
C ILE A 183 15.73 8.26 8.56
N TYR A 184 15.91 8.97 9.67
CA TYR A 184 15.20 10.22 9.93
C TYR A 184 15.48 11.29 8.85
N LEU A 185 16.72 11.42 8.37
CA LEU A 185 17.06 12.32 7.27
C LEU A 185 16.34 11.96 5.95
N VAL A 186 16.14 10.66 5.70
CA VAL A 186 15.35 10.19 4.55
C VAL A 186 13.87 10.52 4.75
N LEU A 187 13.31 10.21 5.92
CA LEU A 187 11.91 10.54 6.26
C LEU A 187 11.63 12.03 6.11
N LYS A 188 12.53 12.91 6.57
CA LYS A 188 12.42 14.37 6.38
C LYS A 188 12.36 14.74 4.89
N SER A 189 13.07 14.02 4.03
CA SER A 189 12.98 14.21 2.58
C SER A 189 11.64 13.72 2.00
N LEU A 190 10.99 12.75 2.66
CA LEU A 190 9.68 12.22 2.29
C LEU A 190 8.50 13.11 2.71
N ASN A 191 8.68 14.08 3.61
CA ASN A 191 7.58 14.95 4.06
C ASN A 191 6.97 15.79 2.93
N LYS A 192 7.75 16.11 1.90
CA LYS A 192 7.24 16.77 0.68
C LYS A 192 6.20 15.92 -0.08
N PHE A 193 6.11 14.63 0.25
CA PHE A 193 5.23 13.64 -0.35
C PHE A 193 4.19 13.13 0.64
N ASP A 194 3.93 13.83 1.76
CA ASP A 194 2.97 13.39 2.79
C ASP A 194 1.58 13.07 2.23
N HIS A 195 1.11 13.84 1.24
CA HIS A 195 -0.15 13.59 0.53
C HIS A 195 -0.23 12.21 -0.17
N ILE A 196 0.90 11.53 -0.41
CA ILE A 196 0.93 10.18 -0.99
C ILE A 196 0.65 9.11 0.09
N PHE A 197 0.97 9.43 1.35
CA PHE A 197 0.78 8.54 2.48
C PHE A 197 -0.57 8.89 3.12
N TYR A 198 -1.60 8.09 2.86
CA TYR A 198 -2.93 8.31 3.47
C TYR A 198 -2.83 8.26 4.99
N PRO A 199 -3.07 9.37 5.73
CA PRO A 199 -3.13 9.33 7.17
C PRO A 199 -4.37 8.55 7.59
N ASN A 200 -4.19 7.55 8.44
CA ASN A 200 -5.30 6.82 9.08
C ASN A 200 -5.02 6.76 10.58
N ASP A 201 -5.34 7.87 11.25
CA ASP A 201 -5.05 8.06 12.67
C ASP A 201 -5.91 7.14 13.54
N GLU A 202 -7.16 6.85 13.14
CA GLU A 202 -8.04 5.92 13.86
C GLU A 202 -7.42 4.52 13.98
N ARG A 203 -6.95 3.94 12.87
CA ARG A 203 -6.30 2.62 12.89
C ARG A 203 -5.02 2.60 13.72
N GLN A 204 -4.25 3.69 13.69
CA GLN A 204 -3.05 3.82 14.52
C GLN A 204 -3.39 3.81 16.00
N VAL A 205 -4.40 4.57 16.40
CA VAL A 205 -4.86 4.69 17.79
C VAL A 205 -5.46 3.36 18.27
N HIS A 206 -6.29 2.70 17.47
CA HIS A 206 -6.80 1.37 17.80
C HIS A 206 -5.69 0.32 17.97
N SER A 207 -4.72 0.31 17.05
CA SER A 207 -3.57 -0.59 17.16
C SER A 207 -2.70 -0.28 18.38
N LEU A 208 -2.59 0.99 18.77
CA LEU A 208 -1.87 1.41 19.96
C LEU A 208 -2.56 0.87 21.22
N TRP A 209 -3.88 1.06 21.32
CA TRP A 209 -4.67 0.61 22.46
C TRP A 209 -4.69 -0.90 22.63
N SER A 210 -4.85 -1.64 21.53
CA SER A 210 -4.75 -3.12 21.55
C SER A 210 -3.39 -3.57 22.09
N ARG A 211 -2.28 -2.96 21.65
CA ARG A 211 -0.95 -3.32 22.17
C ARG A 211 -0.80 -2.98 23.66
N VAL A 212 -1.32 -1.83 24.08
CA VAL A 212 -1.26 -1.42 25.50
C VAL A 212 -2.08 -2.38 26.36
N GLN A 213 -3.25 -2.81 25.87
CA GLN A 213 -4.06 -3.81 26.55
C GLN A 213 -3.32 -5.13 26.76
N ASP A 214 -2.69 -5.64 25.71
CA ASP A 214 -1.92 -6.89 25.75
C ASP A 214 -0.72 -6.79 26.70
N GLN A 215 0.00 -5.65 26.67
CA GLN A 215 1.21 -5.46 27.47
C GLN A 215 0.94 -5.17 28.95
N CYS A 216 -0.15 -4.47 29.24
CA CYS A 216 -0.50 -4.04 30.59
C CYS A 216 -1.61 -4.88 31.23
N ALA A 217 -2.10 -5.93 30.55
CA ALA A 217 -3.18 -6.80 31.00
C ALA A 217 -4.43 -6.00 31.47
N LEU A 218 -4.81 -4.98 30.70
CA LEU A 218 -5.94 -4.10 31.02
C LEU A 218 -7.28 -4.75 30.64
N SER A 219 -8.33 -4.48 31.41
CA SER A 219 -9.68 -4.92 31.04
C SER A 219 -10.27 -4.04 29.93
N SER A 220 -11.33 -4.52 29.27
CA SER A 220 -12.04 -3.73 28.25
C SER A 220 -12.64 -2.43 28.81
N LYS A 221 -13.11 -2.45 30.06
CA LYS A 221 -13.64 -1.27 30.75
C LYS A 221 -12.58 -0.19 30.99
N ASP A 222 -11.36 -0.63 31.30
CA ASP A 222 -10.23 0.29 31.51
C ASP A 222 -9.86 0.98 30.20
N LEU A 223 -9.86 0.23 29.09
CA LEU A 223 -9.66 0.80 27.76
C LEU A 223 -10.73 1.82 27.38
N GLU A 224 -12.00 1.56 27.63
CA GLU A 224 -13.10 2.51 27.34
C GLU A 224 -12.89 3.83 28.08
N TYR A 225 -12.52 3.77 29.37
CA TYR A 225 -12.20 4.96 30.15
C TYR A 225 -11.00 5.72 29.57
N MET A 226 -9.93 5.01 29.23
CA MET A 226 -8.73 5.60 28.65
C MET A 226 -9.00 6.22 27.27
N GLN A 227 -9.87 5.62 26.47
CA GLN A 227 -10.29 6.15 25.18
C GLN A 227 -11.14 7.42 25.35
N THR A 228 -12.03 7.45 26.34
CA THR A 228 -12.78 8.67 26.70
C THR A 228 -11.85 9.82 27.10
N MET A 229 -10.81 9.53 27.90
CA MET A 229 -9.74 10.49 28.24
C MET A 229 -8.88 10.89 27.04
N TYR A 230 -8.76 10.02 26.04
CA TYR A 230 -8.10 10.35 24.80
C TYR A 230 -8.94 11.35 24.01
N ASP A 231 -10.25 11.16 23.97
CA ASP A 231 -11.14 11.99 23.15
C ASP A 231 -11.59 13.29 23.86
N SER A 232 -11.31 13.44 25.16
CA SER A 232 -11.71 14.59 26.00
C SER A 232 -11.12 15.96 25.60
N GLY A 233 -10.20 16.00 24.63
CA GLY A 233 -9.55 17.23 24.18
C GLY A 233 -8.48 17.80 25.12
N GLU A 234 -8.33 17.30 26.36
CA GLU A 234 -7.33 17.78 27.35
C GLU A 234 -5.88 17.72 26.83
N PHE A 235 -5.59 16.77 25.94
CA PHE A 235 -4.25 16.54 25.39
C PHE A 235 -4.12 17.02 23.94
N PHE A 236 -4.85 18.07 23.57
CA PHE A 236 -4.76 18.65 22.23
C PHE A 236 -3.31 19.04 21.87
N GLY A 237 -2.91 18.78 20.62
CA GLY A 237 -1.56 19.07 20.12
C GLY A 237 -0.47 18.07 20.52
N MET A 238 -0.76 17.09 21.38
CA MET A 238 0.19 16.01 21.67
C MET A 238 0.22 14.96 20.54
N VAL A 239 1.42 14.44 20.26
CA VAL A 239 1.58 13.29 19.36
C VAL A 239 0.76 12.09 19.89
N PRO A 240 0.01 11.36 19.05
CA PRO A 240 -0.88 10.28 19.47
C PRO A 240 -0.26 9.28 20.45
N THR A 241 0.98 8.87 20.21
CA THR A 241 1.71 7.93 21.07
C THR A 241 2.05 8.51 22.44
N LEU A 242 2.51 9.76 22.49
CA LEU A 242 2.81 10.45 23.75
C LEU A 242 1.54 10.71 24.57
N LYS A 243 0.46 11.08 23.88
CA LYS A 243 -0.87 11.25 24.47
C LYS A 243 -1.34 9.97 25.15
N ALA A 244 -1.29 8.83 24.45
CA ALA A 244 -1.66 7.54 25.01
C ALA A 244 -0.79 7.12 26.22
N ILE A 245 0.53 7.33 26.14
CA ILE A 245 1.44 7.04 27.27
C ILE A 245 1.09 7.90 28.49
N LYS A 246 0.79 9.18 28.29
CA LYS A 246 0.42 10.08 29.38
C LYS A 246 -0.89 9.64 30.06
N ILE A 247 -1.89 9.25 29.26
CA ILE A 247 -3.16 8.72 29.77
C ILE A 247 -2.93 7.42 30.55
N LEU A 248 -2.08 6.51 30.05
CA LEU A 248 -1.69 5.29 30.75
C LEU A 248 -1.05 5.56 32.11
N LEU A 249 -0.12 6.53 32.18
CA LEU A 249 0.49 6.91 33.45
C LEU A 249 -0.51 7.53 34.42
N MET A 250 -1.44 8.36 33.93
CA MET A 250 -2.51 8.93 34.76
C MET A 250 -3.45 7.85 35.29
N TYR A 251 -3.81 6.88 34.44
CA TYR A 251 -4.65 5.76 34.81
C TYR A 251 -4.02 4.93 35.95
N PHE A 252 -2.75 4.54 35.83
CA PHE A 252 -2.07 3.81 36.90
C PHE A 252 -1.90 4.62 38.19
N LYS A 253 -1.71 5.94 38.08
CA LYS A 253 -1.69 6.82 39.27
C LYS A 253 -3.06 6.87 39.95
N ALA A 254 -4.13 6.97 39.18
CA ALA A 254 -5.50 6.96 39.70
C ALA A 254 -5.83 5.64 40.40
N GLN A 255 -5.46 4.50 39.80
CA GLN A 255 -5.61 3.18 40.45
C GLN A 255 -4.88 3.12 41.79
N ARG A 256 -3.61 3.54 41.85
CA ARG A 256 -2.84 3.54 43.11
C ARG A 256 -3.44 4.45 44.17
N LEU A 257 -3.92 5.62 43.78
CA LEU A 257 -4.64 6.54 44.69
C LEU A 257 -5.91 5.89 45.22
N GLN A 258 -6.68 5.23 44.36
CA GLN A 258 -7.91 4.54 44.75
C GLN A 258 -7.61 3.39 45.72
N GLU A 259 -6.58 2.58 45.46
CA GLU A 259 -6.11 1.55 46.38
C GLU A 259 -5.68 2.12 47.73
N PHE A 260 -4.95 3.24 47.71
CA PHE A 260 -4.54 3.95 48.92
C PHE A 260 -5.75 4.38 49.76
N PHE A 261 -6.75 5.04 49.15
CA PHE A 261 -7.98 5.43 49.86
C PHE A 261 -8.80 4.23 50.34
N ILE A 262 -8.84 3.13 49.60
CA ILE A 262 -9.51 1.90 50.04
C ILE A 262 -8.82 1.31 51.27
N ARG A 263 -7.47 1.30 51.32
CA ARG A 263 -6.72 0.86 52.50
C ARG A 263 -6.96 1.76 53.69
N LEU A 264 -6.88 3.08 53.50
CA LEU A 264 -7.20 4.08 54.52
C LEU A 264 -8.59 3.92 55.13
N ARG A 265 -9.58 3.50 54.33
CA ARG A 265 -10.95 3.26 54.79
C ARG A 265 -11.12 1.94 55.57
N LYS A 266 -10.25 0.96 55.33
CA LYS A 266 -10.34 -0.38 55.94
C LYS A 266 -9.49 -0.50 57.20
N GLU A 267 -8.40 0.25 57.30
CA GLU A 267 -7.54 0.24 58.49
C GLU A 267 -8.03 1.27 59.52
N PRO A 268 -8.13 0.91 60.80
CA PRO A 268 -8.32 1.92 61.85
C PRO A 268 -7.12 2.85 61.81
N ILE A 269 -7.37 4.17 61.83
CA ILE A 269 -6.31 5.18 61.89
C ILE A 269 -5.51 4.93 63.18
N ARG A 270 -4.38 4.25 63.06
CA ARG A 270 -3.33 4.22 64.06
C ARG A 270 -2.24 5.16 63.59
N ASP A 271 -1.62 5.88 64.53
CA ASP A 271 -0.57 6.84 64.24
C ASP A 271 0.48 6.19 63.34
N TRP A 272 0.62 6.73 62.12
CA TRP A 272 1.64 6.36 61.17
C TRP A 272 2.96 6.95 61.68
N GLY A 273 3.57 6.28 62.66
CA GLY A 273 4.91 6.54 63.16
C GLY A 273 6.00 6.04 62.24
#